data_AF-A0A4C2A2L5-F1
#
_entry.id   AF-A0A4C2A2L5-F1
#
_cell.length_a   1.000
_cell.length_b   1.000
_cell.length_c   1.000
_cell.angle_alpha   90.00
_cell.angle_beta   90.00
_cell.angle_gamma   90.00
#
_symmetry.space_group_name_H-M   'P 1'
#
loop_
_entity.id
_entity.type
_entity.pdbx_description
1 polymer ?
#
loop_
_entity_poly.entity_id
_entity_poly.type
_entity_poly.pdbx_seq_one_letter_code
_entity_poly.pdbx_strand_id
1 'polypeptide(L)'
;MGRLIVISKDNNKLITDLGAYWPITLILNLRKILERTFLKCATDITNSLSQCQHEFSIEKFTHTVLESILGVARDSTSKYVQAIFLDIFGAFDNAWWPKRGRCPPNLYKMLNNYFADRKVRMYIRNRLSWKRCTMSYPQGFVLRLSLWIVL
;
A
#
# COMPACT_ATOMS: atom_id res chain seq x y z
N MET A 1 0.83 -4.76 -18.43
CA MET A 1 0.51 -3.38 -18.85
C MET A 1 -0.73 -2.93 -18.10
N GLY A 2 -0.68 -1.81 -17.38
CA GLY A 2 -1.82 -1.25 -16.63
C GLY A 2 -2.34 0.05 -17.26
N ARG A 3 -3.61 0.39 -17.05
CA ARG A 3 -4.19 1.68 -17.49
C ARG A 3 -4.18 2.66 -16.32
N LEU A 4 -3.53 3.80 -16.49
CA LEU A 4 -3.57 4.89 -15.50
C LEU A 4 -4.85 5.71 -15.66
N ILE A 5 -5.48 5.99 -14.53
CA ILE A 5 -6.56 6.94 -14.35
C ILE A 5 -6.11 7.88 -13.25
N VAL A 6 -6.27 9.17 -13.46
CA VAL A 6 -5.89 10.21 -12.49
C VAL A 6 -7.16 10.84 -11.96
N ILE A 7 -7.34 10.85 -10.64
CA ILE A 7 -8.50 11.45 -9.97
C ILE A 7 -8.01 12.64 -9.14
N SER A 8 -8.71 13.78 -9.20
CA SER A 8 -8.36 14.93 -8.35
C SER A 8 -8.74 14.67 -6.90
N LYS A 9 -7.86 15.01 -5.96
CA LYS A 9 -8.08 14.90 -4.51
C LYS A 9 -8.98 16.02 -3.98
N ASP A 10 -8.83 17.23 -4.52
CA ASP A 10 -9.61 18.42 -4.16
C ASP A 10 -9.69 19.40 -5.35
N ASN A 11 -10.78 20.16 -5.44
CA ASN A 11 -10.96 21.17 -6.51
C ASN A 11 -10.12 22.45 -6.32
N ASN A 12 -9.54 22.66 -5.13
CA ASN A 12 -8.86 23.91 -4.76
C ASN A 12 -7.31 23.85 -4.82
N LYS A 13 -6.72 22.71 -5.21
CA LYS A 13 -5.27 22.60 -5.37
C LYS A 13 -4.84 23.00 -6.78
N LEU A 14 -3.66 23.62 -6.90
CA LEU A 14 -3.09 23.97 -8.19
C LEU A 14 -2.95 22.72 -9.06
N ILE A 15 -3.41 22.81 -10.32
CA ILE A 15 -3.39 21.73 -11.32
C ILE A 15 -1.95 21.20 -11.56
N THR A 16 -0.94 22.00 -11.23
CA THR A 16 0.48 21.66 -11.37
C THR A 16 1.02 20.82 -10.21
N ASP A 17 0.33 20.74 -9.07
CA ASP A 17 0.80 19.97 -7.91
C ASP A 17 0.54 18.47 -8.10
N LEU A 18 1.60 17.67 -8.10
CA LEU A 18 1.52 16.21 -8.19
C LEU A 18 0.78 15.61 -6.97
N GLY A 19 0.81 16.28 -5.81
CA GLY A 19 0.09 15.87 -4.60
C GLY A 19 -1.42 16.17 -4.62
N ALA A 20 -1.91 16.84 -5.67
CA ALA A 20 -3.33 17.11 -5.87
C ALA A 20 -4.08 15.94 -6.51
N TYR A 21 -3.38 14.89 -6.95
CA TYR A 21 -3.96 13.81 -7.73
C TYR A 21 -3.73 12.44 -7.10
N TRP A 22 -4.71 11.56 -7.28
CA TRP A 22 -4.67 10.14 -6.96
C TRP A 22 -4.45 9.33 -8.25
N PRO A 23 -3.25 8.76 -8.45
CA PRO A 23 -2.95 7.94 -9.62
C PRO A 23 -3.44 6.50 -9.43
N ILE A 24 -4.58 6.14 -10.00
CA ILE A 24 -5.14 4.78 -9.98
C ILE A 24 -4.69 4.00 -11.21
N THR A 25 -4.03 2.86 -11.01
CA THR A 25 -3.70 1.94 -12.11
C THR A 25 -4.64 0.75 -12.12
N LEU A 26 -5.42 0.65 -13.19
CA LEU A 26 -6.22 -0.52 -13.48
C LEU A 26 -5.34 -1.62 -14.04
N ILE A 27 -5.23 -2.71 -13.28
CA ILE A 27 -4.56 -3.94 -13.67
C ILE A 27 -5.54 -4.96 -14.26
N LEU A 28 -5.00 -5.84 -15.11
CA LEU A 28 -5.73 -6.98 -15.67
C LEU A 28 -6.32 -7.87 -14.57
N ASN A 29 -7.49 -8.44 -14.81
CA ASN A 29 -8.16 -9.33 -13.84
C ASN A 29 -7.29 -10.53 -13.45
N LEU A 30 -6.51 -11.09 -14.39
CA LEU A 30 -5.55 -12.17 -14.09
C LEU A 30 -4.51 -11.75 -13.05
N ARG A 31 -4.06 -10.48 -13.08
CA ARG A 31 -3.13 -9.96 -12.07
C ARG A 31 -3.82 -9.83 -10.72
N LYS A 32 -5.07 -9.38 -10.68
CA LYS A 32 -5.88 -9.34 -9.43
C LYS A 32 -6.08 -10.74 -8.84
N ILE A 33 -6.29 -11.75 -9.69
CA ILE A 33 -6.40 -13.15 -9.25
C ILE A 33 -5.06 -13.61 -8.66
N LEU A 34 -3.94 -13.36 -9.35
CA LEU A 34 -2.60 -13.69 -8.86
C LEU A 34 -2.30 -13.03 -7.50
N GLU A 35 -2.70 -11.77 -7.31
CA GLU A 35 -2.58 -11.07 -6.03
C GLU A 35 -3.35 -11.80 -4.91
N ARG A 36 -4.61 -12.18 -5.16
CA ARG A 36 -5.42 -12.91 -4.18
C ARG A 36 -4.85 -14.29 -3.87
N THR A 37 -4.35 -15.00 -4.88
CA THR A 37 -3.69 -16.30 -4.69
C THR A 37 -2.41 -16.14 -3.86
N PHE A 38 -1.60 -15.11 -4.14
CA PHE A 38 -0.42 -14.82 -3.34
C PHE A 38 -0.75 -14.61 -1.87
N LEU A 39 -1.80 -13.83 -1.56
CA LEU A 39 -2.23 -13.60 -0.18
C LEU A 39 -2.61 -14.88 0.54
N LYS A 40 -3.32 -15.79 -0.14
CA LYS A 40 -3.66 -17.11 0.42
C LYS A 40 -2.43 -17.99 0.67
N CYS A 41 -1.37 -17.83 -0.11
CA CYS A 41 -0.12 -18.57 0.10
C CYS A 41 0.83 -17.92 1.12
N ALA A 42 0.65 -16.62 1.39
CA ALA A 42 1.49 -15.85 2.31
C ALA A 42 0.89 -15.73 3.72
N THR A 43 -0.08 -16.59 4.07
CA THR A 43 -0.80 -16.57 5.35
C THR A 43 0.13 -16.61 6.56
N ASP A 44 1.22 -17.37 6.48
CA ASP A 44 2.18 -17.48 7.57
C ASP A 44 2.91 -16.17 7.84
N ILE A 45 3.15 -15.38 6.78
CA ILE A 45 3.77 -14.06 6.92
C ILE A 45 2.77 -13.07 7.52
N THR A 46 1.52 -13.10 7.05
CA THR A 46 0.46 -12.22 7.59
C THR A 46 0.08 -12.59 9.03
N ASN A 47 0.22 -13.86 9.43
CA ASN A 47 -0.07 -14.26 10.81
C ASN A 47 1.07 -13.89 11.78
N SER A 48 2.27 -13.61 11.26
CA SER A 48 3.44 -13.23 12.07
C SER A 48 3.50 -11.74 12.44
N LEU A 49 2.44 -10.99 12.16
CA LEU A 49 2.37 -9.54 12.37
C LEU A 49 2.21 -9.16 13.83
N SER A 50 2.72 -7.98 14.16
CA SER A 50 2.59 -7.42 15.50
C SER A 50 1.12 -7.22 15.87
N GLN A 51 0.77 -7.59 17.11
CA GLN A 51 -0.55 -7.36 17.69
C GLN A 51 -0.90 -5.87 17.78
N CYS A 52 0.08 -4.97 17.71
CA CYS A 52 -0.13 -3.51 17.72
C CYS A 52 -0.45 -2.94 16.34
N GLN A 53 -0.40 -3.75 15.27
CA GLN A 53 -0.93 -3.34 13.98
C GLN A 53 -2.46 -3.51 13.99
N HIS A 54 -3.16 -2.40 13.77
CA HIS A 54 -4.61 -2.36 13.80
C HIS A 54 -5.23 -2.06 12.44
N GLU A 55 -4.43 -1.54 11.52
CA GLU A 55 -4.82 -1.40 10.13
C GLU A 55 -5.02 -2.79 9.49
N PHE A 56 -6.17 -2.98 8.85
CA PHE A 56 -6.51 -4.13 7.99
C PHE A 56 -6.54 -5.52 8.65
N SER A 57 -6.62 -5.60 9.98
CA SER A 57 -7.01 -6.85 10.66
C SER A 57 -8.53 -7.01 10.59
N ILE A 58 -9.01 -8.24 10.33
CA ILE A 58 -10.44 -8.56 10.14
C ILE A 58 -11.32 -8.11 11.32
N GLU A 59 -10.73 -7.92 12.51
CA GLU A 59 -11.42 -7.64 13.76
C GLU A 59 -11.08 -6.29 14.41
N LYS A 60 -10.30 -5.42 13.74
CA LYS A 60 -9.85 -4.15 14.34
C LYS A 60 -10.41 -2.95 13.58
N PHE A 61 -11.16 -2.13 14.30
CA PHE A 61 -11.76 -0.89 13.80
C PHE A 61 -11.01 0.32 14.35
N THR A 62 -11.21 1.50 13.74
CA THR A 62 -10.61 2.77 14.20
C THR A 62 -10.83 3.02 15.69
N HIS A 63 -11.99 2.62 16.21
CA HIS A 63 -12.32 2.72 17.63
C HIS A 63 -11.40 1.86 18.51
N THR A 64 -11.06 0.64 18.10
CA THR A 64 -10.17 -0.26 18.86
C THR A 64 -8.76 0.33 19.01
N VAL A 65 -8.28 1.06 17.99
CA VAL A 65 -6.99 1.76 18.03
C VAL A 65 -7.01 2.88 19.06
N LEU A 66 -8.08 3.69 19.02
CA LEU A 66 -8.24 4.81 19.93
C LEU A 66 -8.33 4.31 21.38
N GLU A 67 -9.14 3.29 21.64
CA GLU A 67 -9.23 2.68 22.97
C GLU A 67 -7.90 2.10 23.44
N SER A 68 -7.11 1.49 22.54
CA SER A 68 -5.77 1.00 22.90
C SER A 68 -4.82 2.14 23.28
N ILE A 69 -4.80 3.24 22.52
CA ILE A 69 -3.96 4.42 22.81
C ILE A 69 -4.43 5.08 24.12
N LEU A 70 -5.73 5.23 24.31
CA LEU A 70 -6.32 5.79 25.52
C LEU A 70 -6.08 4.90 26.74
N GLY A 71 -6.13 3.57 26.57
CA GLY A 71 -5.79 2.59 27.60
C GLY A 71 -4.36 2.77 28.09
N VAL A 72 -3.38 2.82 27.17
CA VAL A 72 -1.97 3.08 27.52
C VAL A 72 -1.80 4.40 28.29
N ALA A 73 -2.55 5.44 27.92
CA ALA A 73 -2.50 6.71 28.63
C ALA A 73 -3.16 6.66 30.02
N ARG A 74 -4.29 5.95 30.16
CA ARG A 74 -5.04 5.81 31.42
C ARG A 74 -4.32 4.91 32.44
N ASP A 75 -3.68 3.85 31.95
CA ASP A 75 -3.00 2.86 32.80
C ASP A 75 -1.59 3.31 33.20
N SER A 76 -1.12 4.44 32.66
CA SER A 76 0.20 5.00 32.99
C SER A 76 0.21 5.61 34.39
N THR A 77 1.14 5.17 35.22
CA THR A 77 1.45 5.79 36.53
C THR A 77 2.36 7.02 36.39
N SER A 78 2.81 7.32 35.17
CA SER A 78 3.70 8.46 34.90
C SER A 78 2.92 9.76 34.87
N LYS A 79 3.50 10.82 35.43
CA LYS A 79 2.92 12.18 35.45
C LYS A 79 2.62 12.74 34.06
N TYR A 80 3.38 12.32 33.05
CA TYR A 80 3.25 12.77 31.68
C TYR A 80 3.24 11.56 30.73
N VAL A 81 2.38 11.64 29.72
CA VAL A 81 2.29 10.68 28.61
C VAL A 81 2.44 11.46 27.32
N GLN A 82 3.28 10.98 26.40
CA GLN A 82 3.53 11.61 25.11
C GLN A 82 3.11 10.66 23.98
N ALA A 83 2.32 11.18 23.04
CA ALA A 83 1.98 10.49 21.79
C ALA A 83 2.81 11.06 20.64
N ILE A 84 3.41 10.19 19.82
CA ILE A 84 4.17 10.56 18.64
C ILE A 84 3.39 10.08 17.41
N PHE A 85 3.05 11.03 16.53
CA PHE A 85 2.36 10.75 15.28
C PHE A 85 3.36 10.87 14.12
N LEU A 86 3.44 9.83 13.29
CA LEU A 86 4.27 9.79 12.09
C LEU A 86 3.38 9.55 10.88
N ASP A 87 3.34 10.51 9.97
CA ASP A 87 2.68 10.37 8.67
C ASP A 87 3.73 10.34 7.54
N ILE A 88 3.67 9.32 6.69
CA ILE A 88 4.64 9.12 5.61
C ILE A 88 4.00 9.54 4.30
N PHE A 89 4.47 10.66 3.75
CA PHE A 89 3.97 11.18 2.49
C PHE A 89 4.19 10.19 1.34
N GLY A 90 3.10 9.83 0.65
CA GLY A 90 3.15 8.93 -0.49
C GLY A 90 3.75 7.56 -0.14
N ALA A 91 3.45 7.02 1.06
CA ALA A 91 4.04 5.77 1.55
C ALA A 91 4.05 4.63 0.51
N PHE A 92 2.93 4.45 -0.21
CA PHE A 92 2.82 3.42 -1.27
C PHE A 92 3.51 3.80 -2.58
N ASP A 93 3.63 5.09 -2.86
CA ASP A 93 4.29 5.60 -4.07
C ASP A 93 5.83 5.53 -3.94
N ASN A 94 6.31 5.72 -2.71
CA ASN A 94 7.73 5.77 -2.37
C ASN A 94 8.26 4.44 -1.81
N ALA A 95 7.41 3.43 -1.63
CA ALA A 95 7.85 2.11 -1.16
C ALA A 95 8.83 1.47 -2.14
N TRP A 96 10.04 1.18 -1.66
CA TRP A 96 11.09 0.54 -2.44
C TRP A 96 10.88 -0.98 -2.53
N TRP A 97 10.94 -1.51 -3.75
CA TRP A 97 10.99 -2.95 -4.06
C TRP A 97 12.32 -3.25 -4.79
N PRO A 98 12.99 -4.40 -4.57
CA PRO A 98 12.61 -5.53 -3.73
C PRO A 98 13.24 -5.53 -2.34
N LYS A 99 12.44 -5.76 -1.29
CA LYS A 99 12.96 -6.16 0.03
C LYS A 99 12.76 -7.66 0.22
N ARG A 100 13.84 -8.39 0.49
CA ARG A 100 13.83 -9.82 0.85
C ARG A 100 13.43 -9.99 2.32
N GLY A 101 12.18 -9.65 2.67
CA GLY A 101 11.64 -9.94 4.00
C GLY A 101 11.57 -11.44 4.30
N ARG A 102 10.71 -11.84 5.25
CA ARG A 102 10.46 -13.26 5.61
C ARG A 102 9.72 -14.07 4.52
N CYS A 103 9.84 -13.68 3.26
CA CYS A 103 9.11 -14.26 2.14
C CYS A 103 9.84 -15.52 1.62
N PRO A 104 9.16 -16.68 1.52
CA PRO A 104 9.69 -17.88 0.88
C PRO A 104 10.26 -17.60 -0.53
N PRO A 105 11.34 -18.27 -0.95
CA PRO A 105 12.04 -17.96 -2.21
C PRO A 105 11.14 -18.03 -3.46
N ASN A 106 10.20 -18.97 -3.48
CA ASN A 106 9.20 -19.13 -4.55
C ASN A 106 8.25 -17.92 -4.62
N LEU A 107 7.75 -17.47 -3.47
CA LEU A 107 6.88 -16.30 -3.35
C LEU A 107 7.62 -15.01 -3.70
N TYR A 108 8.87 -14.88 -3.24
CA TYR A 108 9.73 -13.75 -3.60
C TYR A 108 10.00 -13.68 -5.12
N LYS A 109 10.31 -14.82 -5.76
CA LYS A 109 10.51 -14.88 -7.22
C LYS A 109 9.23 -14.51 -7.98
N MET A 110 8.08 -14.97 -7.51
CA MET A 110 6.78 -14.62 -8.10
C MET A 110 6.49 -13.11 -7.98
N LEU A 111 6.74 -12.52 -6.82
CA LEU A 111 6.63 -11.06 -6.64
C LEU A 111 7.61 -10.30 -7.52
N ASN A 112 8.86 -10.76 -7.64
CA ASN A 112 9.85 -10.10 -8.49
C ASN A 112 9.40 -10.08 -9.95
N ASN A 113 8.89 -11.20 -10.46
CA ASN A 113 8.30 -11.28 -11.79
C ASN A 113 7.02 -10.45 -11.92
N TYR A 114 6.23 -10.33 -10.86
CA TYR A 114 5.03 -9.50 -10.85
C TYR A 114 5.36 -8.01 -11.03
N PHE A 115 6.42 -7.55 -10.38
CA PHE A 115 6.90 -6.16 -10.39
C PHE A 115 7.85 -5.83 -11.54
N ALA A 116 8.47 -6.83 -12.17
CA ALA A 116 9.36 -6.66 -13.31
C ALA A 116 8.65 -6.03 -14.52
N ASP A 117 9.35 -5.11 -15.20
CA ASP A 117 8.95 -4.46 -16.46
C ASP A 117 7.52 -3.93 -16.51
N ARG A 118 7.03 -3.42 -15.38
CA ARG A 118 5.71 -2.79 -15.33
C ARG A 118 5.70 -1.54 -16.20
N LYS A 119 4.82 -1.56 -17.20
CA LYS A 119 4.49 -0.40 -18.02
C LYS A 119 3.06 0.01 -17.74
N VAL A 120 2.86 1.30 -17.55
CA VAL A 120 1.55 1.90 -17.40
C VAL A 120 1.29 2.81 -18.59
N ARG A 121 0.06 2.79 -19.07
CA ARG A 121 -0.38 3.57 -20.23
C ARG A 121 -1.46 4.57 -19.81
N MET A 122 -1.37 5.79 -20.32
CA MET A 122 -2.33 6.87 -20.08
C MET A 122 -2.71 7.51 -21.42
N TYR A 123 -3.98 7.91 -21.54
CA TYR A 123 -4.41 8.72 -22.67
C TYR A 123 -4.33 10.19 -22.28
N ILE A 124 -3.55 10.97 -23.05
CA ILE A 124 -3.47 12.43 -22.90
C ILE A 124 -3.94 13.01 -24.23
N ARG A 125 -5.08 13.72 -24.22
CA ARG A 125 -5.63 14.37 -25.43
C ARG A 125 -5.65 13.43 -26.64
N ASN A 126 -6.20 12.23 -26.45
CA ASN A 126 -6.30 11.16 -27.45
C ASN A 126 -4.98 10.54 -27.92
N ARG A 127 -3.84 10.90 -27.33
CA ARG A 127 -2.55 10.25 -27.58
C ARG A 127 -2.23 9.25 -26.48
N LEU A 128 -1.82 8.05 -26.88
CA LEU A 128 -1.37 7.02 -25.96
C LEU A 128 0.06 7.34 -25.51
N SER A 129 0.23 7.63 -24.22
CA SER A 129 1.54 7.76 -23.59
C SER A 129 1.79 6.54 -22.71
N TRP A 130 3.04 6.06 -22.68
CA TRP A 130 3.44 4.95 -21.81
C TRP A 130 4.65 5.37 -20.99
N LYS A 131 4.71 4.87 -19.75
CA LYS A 131 5.84 5.07 -18.86
C LYS A 131 6.19 3.75 -18.17
N ARG A 132 7.48 3.48 -18.03
CA ARG A 132 7.97 2.37 -17.20
C ARG A 132 7.83 2.78 -15.73
N CYS A 133 7.20 1.93 -14.93
CA CYS A 133 7.06 2.13 -13.49
C CYS A 133 8.24 1.49 -12.78
N THR A 134 9.14 2.33 -12.27
CA THR A 134 10.35 1.92 -11.55
C THR A 134 10.16 1.85 -10.04
N MET A 135 9.17 2.56 -9.50
CA MET A 135 8.83 2.61 -8.08
C MET A 135 7.30 2.58 -7.93
N SER A 136 6.81 2.31 -6.72
CA SER A 136 5.40 2.29 -6.28
C SER A 136 4.58 0.99 -6.37
N TYR A 137 3.68 0.85 -5.39
CA TYR A 137 2.44 0.10 -5.51
C TYR A 137 1.38 1.02 -6.06
N PRO A 138 0.97 0.88 -7.33
CA PRO A 138 -0.02 1.78 -7.87
C PRO A 138 -1.34 1.66 -7.12
N GLN A 139 -2.06 2.76 -6.99
CA GLN A 139 -3.35 2.78 -6.30
C GLN A 139 -4.35 1.90 -7.09
N GLY A 140 -5.02 0.97 -6.39
CA GLY A 140 -5.96 0.00 -6.99
C GLY A 140 -5.51 -1.47 -6.98
N PHE A 141 -4.31 -1.76 -6.45
CA PHE A 141 -3.83 -3.12 -6.23
C PHE A 141 -4.41 -3.66 -4.92
N VAL A 142 -4.96 -4.88 -4.93
CA VAL A 142 -5.43 -5.56 -3.71
C VAL A 142 -4.24 -5.89 -2.81
N LEU A 143 -3.11 -6.21 -3.44
CA LEU A 143 -1.86 -6.57 -2.78
C LEU A 143 -1.15 -5.40 -2.10
N ARG A 144 -1.55 -4.15 -2.35
CA ARG A 144 -0.91 -2.95 -1.82
C ARG A 144 -0.86 -2.94 -0.28
N LEU A 145 -1.96 -3.35 0.34
CA LEU A 145 -2.15 -3.35 1.78
C LEU A 145 -1.32 -4.44 2.45
N SER A 146 -1.30 -5.64 1.87
CA SER A 146 -0.57 -6.78 2.45
C SER A 146 0.92 -6.73 2.16
N LEU A 147 1.37 -6.10 1.07
CA LEU A 147 2.79 -5.89 0.82
C LEU A 147 3.41 -4.87 1.77
N TRP A 148 2.68 -3.82 2.13
CA TRP A 148 3.12 -2.88 3.18
C TRP A 148 3.36 -3.58 4.52
N ILE A 149 2.55 -4.59 4.79
CA ILE A 149 2.56 -5.38 6.00
C ILE A 149 3.69 -6.42 5.99
N VAL A 150 4.01 -6.97 4.82
CA VAL A 150 5.01 -8.05 4.63
C VAL A 150 6.45 -7.52 4.39
N LEU A 151 6.62 -6.24 4.04
CA LEU A 151 7.90 -5.62 3.64
C LEU A 151 8.41 -4.54 4.59
#